data_AF-A0A093YME5-F1
#
_entry.id   AF-A0A093YME5-F1
#
_cell.length_a   1.000
_cell.length_b   1.000
_cell.length_c   1.000
_cell.angle_alpha   90.00
_cell.angle_beta   90.00
_cell.angle_gamma   90.00
#
_symmetry.space_group_name_H-M   'P 1'
#
loop_
_entity.id
_entity.type
_entity.pdbx_description
1 polymer ?
#
loop_
_entity_poly.entity_id
_entity_poly.type
_entity_poly.pdbx_seq_one_letter_code
_entity_poly.pdbx_strand_id
1 'polypeptide(L)'
;MVRGEIIIPPHYDFYYFIINKTLGPNKRLLFDYSAEAPPDTTPAPTTSDEIPENYNPLSRPSNNKASAQTTIPISDLDGANDDPTFTKVVDRRWYERNKHIYPASVWQEFDPEKDYQTEVKRDVGGNAFFFS
;
A
#
# COMPACT_ATOMS: atom_id res chain seq x y z
N MET A 1 -4.91 9.17 4.74
CA MET A 1 -3.58 8.51 4.67
C MET A 1 -2.64 9.43 3.91
N VAL A 2 -1.31 9.31 4.08
CA VAL A 2 -0.33 10.04 3.29
C VAL A 2 0.48 9.04 2.46
N ARG A 3 0.60 9.29 1.15
CA ARG A 3 1.37 8.48 0.21
C ARG A 3 2.40 9.40 -0.46
N GLY A 4 3.67 9.18 -0.14
CA GLY A 4 4.75 10.14 -0.39
C GLY A 4 4.50 11.44 0.37
N GLU A 5 4.17 12.49 -0.38
CA GLU A 5 3.85 13.84 0.14
C GLU A 5 2.38 14.21 -0.09
N ILE A 6 1.58 13.28 -0.62
CA ILE A 6 0.17 13.53 -0.94
C ILE A 6 -0.73 12.91 0.13
N ILE A 7 -1.58 13.74 0.70
CA ILE A 7 -2.65 13.33 1.60
C ILE A 7 -3.81 12.86 0.74
N ILE A 8 -4.19 11.60 0.89
CA ILE A 8 -5.34 10.97 0.25
C ILE A 8 -6.60 11.34 1.04
N PRO A 9 -7.54 12.12 0.47
CA PRO A 9 -8.81 12.45 1.11
C PRO A 9 -9.70 11.21 1.29
N PRO A 10 -10.60 11.19 2.30
CA PRO A 10 -11.44 10.02 2.57
C PRO A 10 -12.47 9.68 1.48
N HIS A 11 -12.80 10.63 0.59
CA HIS A 11 -13.78 10.42 -0.47
C HIS A 11 -13.17 9.78 -1.73
N TYR A 12 -11.84 9.68 -1.80
CA TYR A 12 -11.15 8.93 -2.84
C TYR A 12 -10.80 7.54 -2.32
N ASP A 13 -11.26 6.52 -3.04
CA ASP A 13 -10.88 5.13 -2.79
C ASP A 13 -9.66 4.76 -3.65
N PHE A 14 -8.95 3.69 -3.28
CA PHE A 14 -7.78 3.19 -3.99
C PHE A 14 -8.07 2.92 -5.48
N TYR A 15 -9.28 2.47 -5.79
CA TYR A 15 -9.71 2.22 -7.17
C TYR A 15 -9.64 3.46 -8.06
N TYR A 16 -9.92 4.65 -7.52
CA TYR A 16 -9.82 5.89 -8.29
C TYR A 16 -8.40 6.07 -8.84
N PHE A 17 -7.40 5.85 -8.00
CA PHE A 17 -5.99 6.02 -8.35
C PHE A 17 -5.50 4.91 -9.29
N ILE A 18 -5.98 3.68 -9.08
CA ILE A 18 -5.67 2.50 -9.91
C ILE A 18 -6.21 2.70 -11.35
N ILE A 19 -7.49 3.06 -11.48
CA ILE A 19 -8.16 3.22 -12.78
C ILE A 19 -7.57 4.40 -13.55
N ASN A 20 -7.37 5.54 -12.88
CA ASN A 20 -6.86 6.75 -13.52
C ASN A 20 -5.33 6.77 -13.65
N LYS A 21 -4.64 5.75 -13.14
CA LYS A 21 -3.16 5.65 -13.15
C LYS A 21 -2.51 6.95 -12.65
N THR A 22 -3.04 7.48 -11.56
CA THR A 22 -2.62 8.78 -11.02
C THR A 22 -1.14 8.74 -10.66
N LEU A 23 -0.37 9.62 -11.30
CA LEU A 23 1.06 9.75 -11.05
C LEU A 23 1.30 10.76 -9.94
N GLY A 24 2.13 10.39 -8.99
CA GLY A 24 2.63 11.28 -7.96
C GLY A 24 3.95 11.94 -8.37
N PRO A 25 4.62 12.58 -7.39
CA PRO A 25 5.97 13.10 -7.55
C PRO A 25 6.92 12.01 -8.07
N ASN A 26 7.91 12.39 -8.89
CA ASN A 26 8.86 11.48 -9.55
C ASN A 26 8.26 10.56 -10.62
N LYS A 27 7.07 10.87 -11.17
CA LYS A 27 6.41 10.08 -12.23
C LYS A 27 6.13 8.63 -11.82
N ARG A 28 6.02 8.37 -10.51
CA ARG A 28 5.67 7.06 -9.97
C ARG A 28 4.16 7.02 -9.70
N LEU A 29 3.53 5.88 -9.96
CA LEU A 29 2.13 5.66 -9.55
C LEU A 29 1.98 5.85 -8.05
N LEU A 30 0.91 6.52 -7.61
CA LEU A 30 0.61 6.65 -6.19
C LEU A 30 0.40 5.28 -5.55
N PHE A 31 -0.31 4.40 -6.25
CA PHE A 31 -0.47 3.00 -5.89
C PHE A 31 -0.01 2.15 -7.07
N ASP A 32 1.02 1.36 -6.83
CA ASP A 32 1.46 0.34 -7.77
C ASP A 32 0.52 -0.87 -7.64
N TYR A 33 0.17 -1.48 -8.76
CA TYR A 33 -0.71 -2.63 -8.78
C TYR A 33 -0.34 -3.55 -9.95
N SER A 34 -0.33 -4.86 -9.69
CA SER A 34 -0.31 -5.87 -10.73
C SER A 34 -1.73 -6.24 -11.14
N ALA A 35 -2.02 -6.18 -12.46
CA ALA A 35 -3.22 -6.78 -13.03
C ALA A 35 -3.04 -8.28 -13.34
N GLU A 36 -1.80 -8.78 -13.23
CA GLU A 36 -1.46 -10.18 -13.43
C GLU A 36 -1.86 -10.99 -12.19
N ALA A 37 -2.48 -12.15 -12.40
CA ALA A 37 -2.66 -13.10 -11.32
C ALA A 37 -1.27 -13.50 -10.78
N PRO A 38 -1.11 -13.66 -9.45
CA PRO A 38 0.12 -14.21 -8.90
C PRO A 38 0.46 -15.51 -9.62
N PRO A 39 1.72 -15.76 -10.00
CA PRO A 39 2.10 -17.06 -10.54
C PRO A 39 1.68 -18.12 -9.53
N ASP A 40 1.09 -19.22 -9.99
CA ASP A 40 0.74 -20.37 -9.15
C ASP A 40 2.03 -21.01 -8.60
N THR A 41 2.60 -20.43 -7.55
CA THR A 41 3.67 -21.04 -6.75
C THR A 41 3.10 -21.98 -5.68
N THR A 42 1.78 -22.19 -5.67
CA THR A 42 1.17 -23.28 -4.92
C THR A 42 1.68 -24.59 -5.52
N PRO A 43 2.43 -25.44 -4.78
CA PRO A 43 2.59 -26.81 -5.23
C PRO A 43 1.18 -27.35 -5.45
N ALA A 44 0.89 -27.79 -6.69
CA ALA A 44 -0.43 -28.24 -7.08
C ALA A 44 -1.03 -29.08 -5.94
N PRO A 45 -2.27 -28.82 -5.49
CA PRO A 45 -2.94 -29.77 -4.63
C PRO A 45 -2.98 -31.07 -5.44
N THR A 46 -2.14 -32.04 -5.08
CA THR A 46 -2.28 -33.41 -5.57
C THR A 46 -3.74 -33.75 -5.31
N THR A 47 -4.50 -33.88 -6.39
CA THR A 47 -5.89 -34.30 -6.35
C THR A 47 -5.88 -35.73 -5.86
N SER A 48 -5.88 -35.89 -4.55
CA SER A 48 -6.28 -37.10 -3.87
C SER A 48 -7.49 -36.70 -3.05
N ASP A 49 -8.67 -36.97 -3.61
CA ASP A 49 -9.99 -36.97 -2.96
C ASP A 49 -10.08 -37.99 -1.80
N GLU A 50 -8.96 -38.30 -1.16
CA GLU A 50 -8.91 -39.18 0.00
C GLU A 50 -9.04 -38.31 1.24
N ILE A 51 -10.23 -38.39 1.85
CA ILE A 51 -10.45 -37.95 3.23
C ILE A 51 -9.36 -38.65 4.06
N PRO A 52 -8.44 -37.90 4.71
CA PRO A 52 -7.43 -38.51 5.56
C PRO A 52 -8.14 -39.36 6.61
N GLU A 53 -7.66 -40.58 6.90
CA GLU A 53 -8.32 -41.49 7.87
C GLU A 53 -8.54 -40.86 9.27
N ASN A 54 -7.83 -39.76 9.55
CA ASN A 54 -7.93 -38.97 10.78
C ASN A 54 -8.85 -37.73 10.68
N TYR A 55 -9.69 -37.62 9.65
CA TYR A 55 -10.62 -36.49 9.48
C TYR A 55 -11.77 -36.56 10.49
N ASN A 56 -11.70 -35.73 11.53
CA ASN A 56 -12.78 -35.59 12.50
C ASN A 56 -13.57 -34.28 12.24
N PRO A 57 -14.80 -34.36 11.70
CA PRO A 57 -15.62 -33.18 11.36
C PRO A 57 -16.16 -32.41 12.57
N LEU A 58 -15.98 -32.94 13.79
CA LEU A 58 -16.37 -32.30 15.05
C LEU A 58 -15.19 -31.58 15.74
N SER A 59 -14.00 -31.61 15.14
CA SER A 59 -12.83 -30.92 15.67
C SER A 59 -13.03 -29.40 15.63
N ARG A 60 -12.98 -28.73 16.78
CA ARG A 60 -12.86 -27.27 16.80
C ARG A 60 -11.47 -26.88 16.25
N PRO A 61 -11.36 -25.95 15.29
CA PRO A 61 -10.09 -25.59 14.64
C PRO A 61 -9.09 -24.83 15.53
N SER A 62 -9.21 -24.93 16.85
CA SER A 62 -8.47 -24.10 17.80
C SER A 62 -7.27 -24.78 18.46
N ASN A 63 -7.05 -26.10 18.31
CA ASN A 63 -6.02 -26.79 19.09
C ASN A 63 -4.99 -27.61 18.30
N ASN A 64 -5.06 -27.64 16.97
CA ASN A 64 -3.99 -28.20 16.15
C ASN A 64 -3.19 -27.06 15.53
N LYS A 65 -2.02 -26.83 16.12
CA LYS A 65 -0.96 -25.95 15.63
C LYS A 65 -0.33 -26.57 14.37
N ALA A 66 -1.07 -26.52 13.27
CA ALA A 66 -0.60 -26.75 11.91
C ALA A 66 -1.71 -26.29 10.96
N SER A 67 -2.03 -24.99 10.96
CA SER A 67 -2.51 -24.39 9.72
C SER A 67 -1.46 -24.74 8.68
N ALA A 68 -1.84 -25.48 7.64
CA ALA A 68 -1.06 -25.51 6.41
C ALA A 68 -0.96 -24.06 5.96
N GLN A 69 0.10 -23.38 6.39
CA GLN A 69 0.45 -22.07 5.92
C GLN A 69 0.82 -22.31 4.47
N THR A 70 -0.07 -21.96 3.56
CA THR A 70 0.32 -21.58 2.20
C THR A 70 1.27 -20.40 2.37
N THR A 71 2.54 -20.67 2.66
CA THR A 71 3.57 -19.64 2.83
C THR A 71 3.89 -19.10 1.45
N ILE A 72 3.03 -18.24 0.93
CA ILE A 72 3.40 -17.37 -0.18
C ILE A 72 4.57 -16.53 0.38
N PRO A 73 5.77 -16.61 -0.22
CA PRO A 73 6.90 -15.84 0.27
C PRO A 73 6.55 -14.35 0.15
N ILE A 74 6.94 -13.55 1.15
CA ILE A 74 6.59 -12.12 1.21
C ILE A 74 6.99 -11.41 -0.08
N SER A 75 8.11 -11.80 -0.70
CA SER A 75 8.61 -11.25 -1.97
C SER A 75 7.65 -11.36 -3.15
N ASP A 76 6.74 -12.35 -3.13
CA ASP A 76 5.75 -12.57 -4.19
C ASP A 76 4.48 -11.76 -3.96
N LEU A 77 4.35 -11.08 -2.81
CA LEU A 77 3.22 -10.21 -2.52
C LEU A 77 3.38 -8.86 -3.20
N ASP A 78 2.28 -8.35 -3.74
CA ASP A 78 2.27 -7.05 -4.40
C ASP A 78 2.61 -5.94 -3.38
N GLY A 79 3.53 -5.05 -3.75
CA GLY A 79 4.06 -4.03 -2.84
C GLY A 79 5.13 -4.51 -1.84
N ALA A 80 5.59 -5.76 -1.89
CA ALA A 80 6.68 -6.23 -1.01
C ALA A 80 8.02 -5.50 -1.24
N ASN A 81 8.24 -5.03 -2.47
CA ASN A 81 9.41 -4.23 -2.83
C ASN A 81 9.18 -2.72 -2.62
N ASP A 82 8.04 -2.32 -2.05
CA ASP A 82 7.74 -0.91 -1.83
C ASP A 82 8.51 -0.35 -0.63
N ASP A 83 8.87 0.92 -0.71
CA ASP A 83 9.60 1.59 0.37
C ASP A 83 8.65 1.83 1.56
N PRO A 84 8.92 1.25 2.75
CA PRO A 84 8.06 1.44 3.92
C PRO A 84 7.99 2.89 4.38
N THR A 85 8.95 3.74 4.02
CA THR A 85 8.93 5.16 4.39
C THR A 85 7.96 5.97 3.54
N PHE A 86 7.54 5.45 2.38
CA PHE A 86 6.70 6.14 1.41
C PHE A 86 5.24 6.24 1.85
N THR A 87 4.71 5.25 2.57
CA THR A 87 3.33 5.34 3.11
C THR A 87 3.34 5.69 4.58
N LYS A 88 2.53 6.67 4.96
CA LYS A 88 2.37 7.10 6.36
C LYS A 88 0.90 7.18 6.72
N VAL A 89 0.56 6.62 7.87
CA VAL A 89 -0.78 6.74 8.44
C VAL A 89 -0.70 7.75 9.59
N VAL A 90 -1.48 8.81 9.48
CA VAL A 90 -1.45 9.93 10.41
C VAL A 90 -2.87 10.36 10.71
N ASP A 91 -3.16 10.58 11.99
CA ASP A 91 -4.45 11.08 12.44
C ASP A 91 -4.69 12.50 11.94
N ARG A 92 -5.92 12.75 11.45
CA ARG A 92 -6.30 14.08 10.96
C ARG A 92 -6.08 15.18 12.02
N ARG A 93 -6.45 14.90 13.26
CA ARG A 93 -6.29 15.81 14.41
C ARG A 93 -4.83 16.11 14.75
N TRP A 94 -3.94 15.15 14.52
CA TRP A 94 -2.51 15.35 14.71
C TRP A 94 -1.96 16.22 13.58
N TYR A 95 -2.32 15.92 12.34
CA TYR A 95 -1.85 16.67 11.17
C TYR A 95 -2.23 18.15 11.26
N GLU A 96 -3.48 18.49 11.58
CA GLU A 96 -3.93 19.88 11.67
C GLU A 96 -3.13 20.73 12.67
N ARG A 97 -2.68 20.12 13.77
CA ARG A 97 -1.83 20.78 14.76
C ARG A 97 -0.38 20.87 14.34
N ASN A 98 0.14 19.87 13.63
CA ASN A 98 1.58 19.72 13.33
C ASN A 98 1.96 20.03 11.88
N LYS A 99 1.03 20.42 11.02
CA LYS A 99 1.27 20.77 9.60
C LYS A 99 2.23 21.96 9.38
N HIS A 100 2.72 22.58 10.44
CA HIS A 100 3.73 23.63 10.37
C HIS A 100 5.15 23.09 10.61
N ILE A 101 5.29 21.80 10.97
CA ILE A 101 6.55 21.14 11.29
C ILE A 101 6.91 20.18 10.14
N TYR A 102 8.19 20.15 9.76
CA TYR A 102 8.69 19.22 8.74
C TYR A 102 8.63 17.76 9.24
N PRO A 103 8.19 16.77 8.42
CA PRO A 103 7.81 16.88 7.01
C PRO A 103 6.31 17.13 6.77
N ALA A 104 5.47 17.22 7.82
CA ALA A 104 4.03 17.44 7.64
C ALA A 104 3.71 18.76 6.91
N SER A 105 4.59 19.75 7.00
CA SER A 105 4.49 21.02 6.29
C SER A 105 4.61 20.93 4.77
N VAL A 106 5.23 19.88 4.24
CA VAL A 106 5.31 19.68 2.77
C VAL A 106 4.15 18.84 2.24
N TRP A 107 3.34 18.26 3.11
CA TRP A 107 2.22 17.44 2.66
C TRP A 107 1.10 18.30 2.11
N GLN A 108 0.60 17.90 0.96
CA GLN A 108 -0.49 18.56 0.25
C GLN A 108 -1.66 17.60 0.03
N GLU A 109 -2.86 18.13 -0.06
CA GLU A 109 -4.04 17.32 -0.37
C GLU A 109 -4.05 16.92 -1.85
N PHE A 110 -4.54 15.71 -2.13
CA PHE A 110 -4.72 15.25 -3.50
C PHE A 110 -5.78 16.10 -4.21
N ASP A 111 -5.42 16.57 -5.40
CA ASP A 111 -6.21 17.34 -6.34
C ASP A 111 -6.11 16.64 -7.71
N PRO A 112 -7.22 16.14 -8.27
CA PRO A 112 -7.20 15.39 -9.52
C PRO A 112 -6.82 16.22 -10.74
N GLU A 113 -6.94 17.55 -10.69
CA GLU A 113 -6.62 18.42 -11.81
C GLU A 113 -5.15 18.87 -11.82
N LYS A 114 -4.42 18.58 -10.74
CA LYS A 114 -3.03 19.00 -10.56
C LYS A 114 -2.05 17.97 -11.12
N ASP A 115 -1.05 18.45 -11.86
CA ASP A 115 0.07 17.61 -12.30
C ASP A 115 1.20 17.59 -11.26
N TYR A 116 1.35 16.44 -10.59
CA TYR A 116 2.36 16.21 -9.56
C TYR A 116 3.74 15.83 -10.13
N GLN A 117 3.84 15.53 -11.42
CA GLN A 117 5.09 15.02 -12.01
C GLN A 117 6.21 16.05 -12.05
N THR A 118 5.86 17.33 -12.24
CA THR A 118 6.80 18.44 -12.36
C THR A 118 6.95 19.25 -11.08
N GLU A 119 6.33 18.81 -10.00
CA GLU A 119 6.31 19.58 -8.76
C GLU A 119 7.67 19.52 -8.05
N VAL A 120 8.32 20.68 -7.96
CA VAL A 120 9.51 20.85 -7.14
C VAL A 120 9.06 21.08 -5.71
N LYS A 121 9.60 20.28 -4.78
CA LYS A 121 9.35 20.43 -3.35
C LYS A 121 9.75 21.82 -2.90
N ARG A 122 8.83 22.56 -2.26
CA ARG A 122 9.11 23.90 -1.73
C ARG A 122 8.76 24.01 -0.25
N ASP A 123 9.54 24.81 0.47
CA ASP A 123 9.24 25.18 1.85
C ASP A 123 8.11 26.23 1.92
N VAL A 124 7.68 26.57 3.14
CA VAL A 124 6.65 27.60 3.40
C VAL A 124 7.11 29.00 2.93
N GLY A 125 8.41 29.21 2.76
CA GLY A 125 9.01 30.45 2.24
C GLY A 125 9.16 30.48 0.72
N GLY A 126 8.80 29.41 0.00
CA GLY A 126 8.90 29.30 -1.46
C GLY A 126 10.25 28.80 -1.98
N ASN A 127 11.21 28.49 -1.10
CA ASN A 127 12.51 27.93 -1.47
C ASN A 127 12.36 26.47 -1.89
N ALA A 128 13.04 26.08 -2.96
CA ALA A 128 13.12 24.67 -3.34
C ALA A 128 13.96 23.89 -2.33
N PHE A 129 13.52 22.69 -1.95
CA PHE A 129 14.39 21.76 -1.21
C PHE A 129 15.50 21.25 -2.14
N PHE A 130 16.74 21.24 -1.66
CA PHE A 130 17.93 20.85 -2.44
C PHE A 130 18.32 19.39 -2.25
N PHE A 131 17.68 18.68 -1.33
CA PHE A 131 17.94 17.28 -1.02
C PHE A 131 16.92 16.42 -1.75
N SER A 132 17.39 15.54 -2.64
CA SER A 132 16.60 14.54 -3.35
C SER A 132 16.77 13.17 -2.73
#